data_AF-A0A6M2CQ16-F1
#
_entry.id   AF-A0A6M2CQ16-F1
#
_cell.length_a   1.000
_cell.length_b   1.000
_cell.length_c   1.000
_cell.angle_alpha   90.00
_cell.angle_beta   90.00
_cell.angle_gamma   90.00
#
_symmetry.space_group_name_H-M   'P 1'
#
loop_
_entity.id
_entity.type
_entity.pdbx_description
1 polymer ?
#
loop_
_entity_poly.entity_id
_entity_poly.type
_entity_poly.pdbx_seq_one_letter_code
_entity_poly.pdbx_strand_id
1 'polypeptide(L)'
;MDDLDSNCWVLDPASPRHSDCYRRIALGNNVSVAVVLQPRTPKGFPRLEFCGPHKAVSAQEEAVEKNKCKWDSSNTISANLSSLLGMELPSRSSAQPPEDVDCACGICYSYLLDGHIPDKLCQSSRCSKPFHQSCLVEWMRSLPSVRQNFNMFFGECPYCSEPMSCKM
;
A
#
# COMPACT_ATOMS: atom_id res chain seq x y z
N MET A 1 -16.41 -4.03 -9.55
CA MET A 1 -15.66 -3.18 -8.60
C MET A 1 -16.38 -3.11 -7.26
N ASP A 2 -17.70 -3.05 -7.29
CA ASP A 2 -18.60 -3.07 -6.12
C ASP A 2 -18.28 -4.17 -5.10
N ASP A 3 -17.85 -5.34 -5.57
CA ASP A 3 -17.35 -6.44 -4.73
C ASP A 3 -16.15 -6.02 -3.86
N LEU A 4 -15.13 -5.39 -4.44
CA LEU A 4 -13.99 -4.88 -3.67
C LEU A 4 -14.40 -3.72 -2.77
N ASP A 5 -15.28 -2.84 -3.24
CA ASP A 5 -15.78 -1.70 -2.47
C ASP A 5 -16.56 -2.14 -1.22
N SER A 6 -17.25 -3.29 -1.30
CA SER A 6 -18.07 -3.84 -0.20
C SER A 6 -17.29 -4.75 0.74
N ASN A 7 -16.33 -5.52 0.21
CA ASN A 7 -15.67 -6.60 0.94
C ASN A 7 -14.21 -6.29 1.33
N CYS A 8 -13.65 -5.17 0.90
CA CYS A 8 -12.25 -4.82 1.17
C CYS A 8 -12.12 -3.42 1.76
N TRP A 9 -10.99 -3.17 2.44
CA TRP A 9 -10.58 -1.84 2.84
C TRP A 9 -9.96 -1.11 1.65
N VAL A 10 -10.78 -0.38 0.89
CA VAL A 10 -10.32 0.46 -0.22
C VAL A 10 -9.63 1.72 0.31
N LEU A 11 -8.41 1.95 -0.16
CA LEU A 11 -7.53 3.08 0.12
C LEU A 11 -7.56 4.14 -0.99
N ASP A 12 -7.63 3.72 -2.24
CA ASP A 12 -7.62 4.59 -3.42
C ASP A 12 -8.40 3.95 -4.58
N PRO A 13 -9.21 4.70 -5.35
CA PRO A 13 -9.55 6.12 -5.19
C PRO A 13 -10.37 6.40 -3.91
N ALA A 14 -10.17 7.57 -3.31
CA ALA A 14 -10.92 7.98 -2.12
C ALA A 14 -12.44 8.11 -2.37
N SER A 15 -12.84 8.43 -3.62
CA SER A 15 -14.23 8.46 -4.06
C SER A 15 -14.35 7.65 -5.35
N PRO A 16 -14.59 6.33 -5.24
CA PRO A 16 -14.60 5.46 -6.41
C PRO A 16 -15.76 5.74 -7.36
N ARG A 17 -15.47 5.76 -8.65
CA ARG A 17 -16.45 5.91 -9.73
C ARG A 17 -16.57 4.61 -10.53
N HIS A 18 -17.68 4.47 -11.25
CA HIS A 18 -17.91 3.31 -12.13
C HIS A 18 -16.90 3.21 -13.29
N SER A 19 -16.30 4.34 -13.71
CA SER A 19 -15.26 4.37 -14.74
C SER A 19 -13.89 3.89 -14.24
N ASP A 20 -13.67 3.85 -12.92
CA ASP A 20 -12.37 3.55 -12.36
C ASP A 20 -12.14 2.03 -12.37
N CYS A 21 -11.19 1.60 -13.20
CA CYS A 21 -10.88 0.18 -13.43
C CYS A 21 -9.82 -0.37 -12.48
N TYR A 22 -9.57 0.31 -11.36
CA TYR A 22 -8.67 -0.16 -10.32
C TYR A 22 -9.21 0.13 -8.91
N ARG A 23 -8.78 -0.66 -7.94
CA ARG A 23 -8.85 -0.33 -6.50
C ARG A 23 -7.53 -0.64 -5.86
N ARG A 24 -7.05 0.24 -5.00
CA ARG A 24 -6.00 -0.06 -4.05
C ARG A 24 -6.63 -0.46 -2.73
N ILE A 25 -6.30 -1.64 -2.24
CA ILE A 25 -6.82 -2.18 -0.99
C ILE A 25 -5.70 -2.39 0.02
N ALA A 26 -5.99 -2.20 1.30
CA ALA A 26 -5.06 -2.50 2.38
C ALA A 26 -5.01 -4.01 2.65
N LEU A 27 -3.82 -4.53 2.91
CA LEU A 27 -3.59 -5.92 3.32
C LEU A 27 -3.12 -6.05 4.78
N GLY A 28 -2.68 -4.94 5.40
CA GLY A 28 -2.06 -4.95 6.73
C GLY A 28 -0.53 -4.95 6.67
N ASN A 29 0.13 -4.74 7.81
CA ASN A 29 1.58 -4.63 7.95
C ASN A 29 2.23 -3.60 7.00
N ASN A 30 1.58 -2.44 6.82
CA ASN A 30 1.96 -1.41 5.85
C ASN A 30 2.02 -1.90 4.39
N VAL A 31 1.28 -2.97 4.06
CA VAL A 31 1.16 -3.49 2.69
C VAL A 31 -0.21 -3.12 2.12
N SER A 32 -0.19 -2.67 0.87
CA SER A 32 -1.38 -2.48 0.04
C SER A 32 -1.16 -3.11 -1.33
N VAL A 33 -2.24 -3.43 -2.04
CA VAL A 33 -2.21 -3.92 -3.41
C VAL A 33 -3.17 -3.12 -4.28
N ALA A 34 -2.69 -2.60 -5.41
CA ALA A 34 -3.57 -2.11 -6.45
C ALA A 34 -3.99 -3.26 -7.37
N VAL A 35 -5.29 -3.48 -7.44
CA VAL A 35 -5.97 -4.45 -8.30
C VAL A 35 -6.48 -3.69 -9.51
N VAL A 36 -5.85 -3.89 -10.66
CA VAL A 36 -6.21 -3.23 -11.93
C VAL A 36 -6.87 -4.24 -12.85
N LEU A 37 -8.14 -4.00 -13.19
CA LEU A 37 -8.92 -4.85 -14.09
C LEU A 37 -8.82 -4.36 -15.53
N GLN A 38 -8.82 -5.31 -16.46
CA GLN A 38 -9.00 -5.00 -17.87
C GLN A 38 -10.50 -4.87 -18.18
N PRO A 39 -10.98 -3.71 -18.70
CA PRO A 39 -12.42 -3.49 -18.94
C PRO A 39 -13.05 -4.49 -19.90
N ARG A 40 -12.25 -5.04 -20.83
CA ARG A 40 -12.70 -6.01 -21.83
C ARG A 40 -12.75 -7.44 -21.29
N THR A 41 -12.10 -7.71 -20.17
CA THR A 41 -11.95 -9.04 -19.55
C THR A 41 -12.03 -8.91 -18.01
N PRO A 42 -13.13 -8.37 -17.46
CA PRO A 42 -13.20 -7.96 -16.05
C PRO A 42 -13.15 -9.11 -15.04
N LYS A 43 -13.35 -10.36 -15.50
CA LYS A 43 -13.23 -11.59 -14.70
C LYS A 43 -11.88 -12.30 -14.87
N GLY A 44 -11.05 -11.82 -15.79
CA GLY A 44 -9.70 -12.33 -16.00
C GLY A 44 -8.78 -12.00 -14.83
N PHE A 45 -7.61 -12.64 -14.81
CA PHE A 45 -6.60 -12.38 -13.80
C PHE A 45 -6.16 -10.90 -13.84
N PRO A 46 -6.25 -10.15 -12.73
CA PRO A 46 -5.94 -8.72 -12.69
C PRO A 46 -4.43 -8.47 -12.73
N ARG A 47 -4.04 -7.24 -13.09
CA ARG A 47 -2.70 -6.77 -12.74
C ARG A 47 -2.70 -6.40 -11.26
N LEU A 48 -1.74 -6.93 -10.51
CA LEU A 48 -1.56 -6.68 -9.09
C LEU A 48 -0.27 -5.87 -8.88
N GLU A 49 -0.36 -4.75 -8.15
CA GLU A 49 0.77 -3.87 -7.84
C GLU A 49 0.87 -3.63 -6.33
N PHE A 50 1.78 -4.36 -5.69
CA PHE A 50 2.01 -4.27 -4.26
C PHE A 50 2.85 -3.04 -3.89
N CYS A 51 2.57 -2.46 -2.71
CA CYS A 51 3.35 -1.39 -2.12
C CYS A 51 3.45 -1.64 -0.61
N GLY A 52 4.66 -1.58 -0.06
CA GLY A 52 4.93 -1.85 1.35
C GLY A 52 6.37 -2.34 1.59
N PRO A 53 6.71 -2.74 2.82
CA PRO A 53 8.03 -3.25 3.17
C PRO A 53 8.44 -4.42 2.28
N HIS A 54 9.67 -4.38 1.73
CA HIS A 54 10.13 -5.36 0.74
C HIS A 54 9.87 -6.82 1.15
N LYS A 55 10.24 -7.20 2.38
CA LYS A 55 10.03 -8.57 2.87
C LYS A 55 8.55 -8.98 2.89
N ALA A 56 7.66 -8.06 3.27
CA ALA A 56 6.24 -8.32 3.32
C ALA A 56 5.63 -8.39 1.91
N VAL A 57 6.05 -7.50 1.00
CA VAL A 57 5.64 -7.52 -0.41
C VAL A 57 6.08 -8.80 -1.10
N SER A 58 7.35 -9.21 -0.97
CA SER A 58 7.86 -10.44 -1.59
C SER A 58 7.07 -11.68 -1.15
N ALA A 59 6.67 -11.75 0.13
CA ALA A 59 5.84 -12.84 0.62
C ALA A 59 4.46 -12.90 -0.07
N GLN A 60 3.85 -11.74 -0.36
CA GLN A 60 2.57 -11.69 -1.08
C GLN A 60 2.73 -12.07 -2.56
N GLU A 61 3.80 -11.63 -3.21
CA GLU A 61 4.11 -11.99 -4.59
C GLU A 61 4.35 -13.49 -4.75
N GLU A 62 5.11 -14.09 -3.84
CA GLU A 62 5.32 -15.55 -3.79
C GLU A 62 4.01 -16.32 -3.56
N ALA A 63 3.14 -15.82 -2.67
CA ALA A 63 1.83 -16.41 -2.43
C ALA A 63 0.95 -16.38 -3.69
N VAL A 64 0.91 -15.24 -4.39
CA VAL A 64 0.18 -15.09 -5.66
C VAL A 64 0.69 -16.07 -6.71
N GLU A 65 2.01 -16.16 -6.91
CA GLU A 65 2.56 -17.06 -7.93
C GLU A 65 2.29 -18.54 -7.61
N LYS A 66 2.44 -18.92 -6.33
CA LYS A 66 2.11 -20.28 -5.86
C LYS A 66 0.63 -20.64 -6.05
N ASN A 67 -0.27 -19.68 -5.83
CA ASN A 67 -1.70 -19.89 -5.84
C ASN A 67 -2.39 -19.48 -7.15
N LYS A 68 -1.63 -19.06 -8.16
CA LYS A 68 -2.14 -18.50 -9.42
C LYS A 68 -3.18 -19.37 -10.13
N CYS A 69 -3.02 -20.70 -10.05
CA CYS A 69 -3.95 -21.68 -10.62
C CYS A 69 -5.31 -21.74 -9.90
N LYS A 70 -5.46 -21.14 -8.72
CA LYS A 70 -6.72 -21.05 -7.97
C LYS A 70 -7.63 -19.93 -8.45
N TRP A 71 -7.17 -19.08 -9.38
CA TRP A 71 -8.00 -18.03 -9.94
C TRP A 71 -9.15 -18.64 -10.76
N ASP A 72 -10.38 -18.34 -10.36
CA ASP A 72 -11.59 -18.78 -11.06
C ASP A 72 -12.47 -17.58 -11.43
N SER A 73 -12.77 -17.43 -12.73
CA SER A 73 -13.66 -16.38 -13.25
C SER A 73 -15.12 -16.50 -12.79
N SER A 74 -15.50 -17.65 -12.20
CA SER A 74 -16.81 -17.86 -11.59
C SER A 74 -16.93 -17.19 -10.22
N ASN A 75 -15.81 -17.03 -9.50
CA ASN A 75 -15.74 -16.43 -8.17
C ASN A 75 -15.75 -14.89 -8.21
N THR A 76 -16.04 -14.29 -7.05
CA THR A 76 -15.85 -12.85 -6.85
C THR A 76 -14.36 -12.50 -6.82
N ILE A 77 -14.03 -11.24 -7.08
CA ILE A 77 -12.64 -10.78 -7.12
C ILE A 77 -12.04 -10.85 -5.71
N SER A 78 -12.80 -10.41 -4.70
CA SER A 78 -12.44 -10.50 -3.29
C SER A 78 -12.13 -11.94 -2.86
N ALA A 79 -12.98 -12.91 -3.22
CA ALA A 79 -12.75 -14.32 -2.88
C ALA A 79 -11.51 -14.90 -3.56
N ASN A 80 -11.31 -14.57 -4.85
CA ASN A 80 -10.09 -14.96 -5.54
C ASN A 80 -8.83 -14.35 -4.90
N LEU A 81 -8.87 -13.07 -4.54
CA LEU A 81 -7.75 -12.39 -3.88
C LEU A 81 -7.44 -13.03 -2.52
N SER A 82 -8.44 -13.34 -1.70
CA SER A 82 -8.23 -14.07 -0.43
C SER A 82 -7.57 -15.44 -0.66
N SER A 83 -8.02 -16.18 -1.68
CA SER A 83 -7.45 -17.49 -2.05
C SER A 83 -6.01 -17.39 -2.58
N LEU A 84 -5.71 -16.34 -3.36
CA LEU A 84 -4.37 -16.07 -3.90
C LEU A 84 -3.38 -15.69 -2.79
N LEU A 85 -3.77 -14.77 -1.91
CA LEU A 85 -2.92 -14.26 -0.84
C LEU A 85 -2.86 -15.22 0.35
N GLY A 86 -3.79 -16.17 0.44
CA GLY A 86 -3.86 -17.13 1.54
C GLY A 86 -4.23 -16.48 2.87
N MET A 87 -4.98 -15.38 2.84
CA MET A 87 -5.42 -14.61 4.00
C MET A 87 -6.82 -14.06 3.80
N GLU A 88 -7.49 -13.69 4.89
CA GLU A 88 -8.71 -12.91 4.82
C GLU A 88 -8.37 -11.44 4.56
N LEU A 89 -9.09 -10.81 3.62
CA LEU A 89 -8.89 -9.41 3.28
C LEU A 89 -9.49 -8.51 4.38
N PRO A 90 -8.76 -7.49 4.84
CA PRO A 90 -9.32 -6.48 5.72
C PRO A 90 -10.53 -5.80 5.08
N SER A 91 -11.58 -5.55 5.86
CA SER A 91 -12.78 -4.83 5.42
C SER A 91 -13.11 -3.70 6.40
N ARG A 92 -13.81 -2.65 5.95
CA ARG A 92 -14.23 -1.55 6.84
C ARG A 92 -15.35 -1.96 7.80
N SER A 93 -16.06 -3.04 7.49
CA SER A 93 -17.17 -3.58 8.27
C SER A 93 -16.71 -4.46 9.43
N SER A 94 -15.44 -4.90 9.48
CA SER A 94 -14.90 -5.52 10.69
C SER A 94 -14.81 -4.47 11.80
N ALA A 95 -15.36 -4.80 12.98
CA ALA A 95 -15.64 -3.88 14.08
C ALA A 95 -14.43 -3.10 14.66
N GLN A 96 -13.21 -3.37 14.19
CA GLN A 96 -12.03 -2.56 14.43
C GLN A 96 -11.23 -2.43 13.14
N PRO A 97 -10.71 -1.22 12.81
CA PRO A 97 -9.63 -1.14 11.86
C PRO A 97 -8.47 -1.95 12.42
N PRO A 98 -7.90 -2.91 11.68
CA PRO A 98 -6.76 -3.64 12.18
C PRO A 98 -5.68 -2.61 12.54
N GLU A 99 -5.15 -2.65 13.76
CA GLU A 99 -4.08 -1.72 14.19
C GLU A 99 -2.87 -1.77 13.22
N ASP A 100 -2.74 -2.88 12.49
CA ASP A 100 -1.73 -3.14 11.46
C ASP A 100 -2.11 -2.68 10.04
N VAL A 101 -3.33 -2.20 9.79
CA VAL A 101 -3.78 -1.70 8.46
C VAL A 101 -3.32 -0.27 8.17
N ASP A 102 -2.56 0.34 9.08
CA ASP A 102 -2.13 1.72 8.97
C ASP A 102 -1.02 1.92 7.92
N CYS A 103 -1.42 1.89 6.65
CA CYS A 103 -0.58 2.24 5.51
C CYS A 103 -0.42 3.77 5.37
N ALA A 104 -0.92 4.57 6.32
CA ALA A 104 -0.90 6.02 6.21
C ALA A 104 0.50 6.60 6.46
N CYS A 105 0.75 7.76 5.86
CA CYS A 105 2.01 8.47 6.07
C CYS A 105 2.22 8.78 7.55
N GLY A 106 3.40 8.46 8.08
CA GLY A 106 3.76 8.76 9.47
C GLY A 106 3.88 10.25 9.81
N ILE A 107 3.70 11.16 8.85
CA ILE A 107 3.77 12.62 9.08
C ILE A 107 2.38 13.26 8.96
N CYS A 108 1.69 13.05 7.83
CA CYS A 108 0.38 13.67 7.59
C CYS A 108 -0.81 12.78 7.99
N TYR A 109 -0.56 11.53 8.38
CA TYR A 109 -1.57 10.52 8.72
C TYR A 109 -2.62 10.26 7.63
N SER A 110 -2.33 10.63 6.39
CA SER A 110 -3.14 10.28 5.23
C SER A 110 -2.48 9.17 4.42
N TYR A 111 -3.28 8.31 3.81
CA TYR A 111 -2.81 7.39 2.78
C TYR A 111 -2.59 8.09 1.45
N LEU A 112 -3.46 9.04 1.09
CA LEU A 112 -3.40 9.73 -0.19
C LEU A 112 -3.18 11.23 0.06
N LEU A 113 -2.12 11.78 -0.52
CA LEU A 113 -1.83 13.21 -0.49
C LEU A 113 -1.52 13.66 -1.92
N ASP A 114 -2.37 14.50 -2.49
CA ASP A 114 -2.24 15.01 -3.87
C ASP A 114 -2.03 13.91 -4.93
N GLY A 115 -2.71 12.77 -4.76
CA GLY A 115 -2.58 11.61 -5.65
C GLY A 115 -1.34 10.74 -5.41
N HIS A 116 -0.53 11.06 -4.40
CA HIS A 116 0.63 10.28 -4.00
C HIS A 116 0.33 9.40 -2.79
N ILE A 117 0.92 8.21 -2.79
CA ILE A 117 0.90 7.24 -1.67
C ILE A 117 2.20 7.32 -0.88
N PRO A 118 2.23 6.87 0.39
CA PRO A 118 3.43 6.90 1.20
C PRO A 118 4.34 5.70 0.85
N ASP A 119 5.10 5.84 -0.24
CA ASP A 119 5.98 4.80 -0.77
C ASP A 119 7.40 4.82 -0.14
N LYS A 120 7.74 5.86 0.63
CA LYS A 120 9.04 5.98 1.32
C LYS A 120 8.97 5.30 2.67
N LEU A 121 9.54 4.11 2.75
CA LEU A 121 9.55 3.31 3.96
C LEU A 121 10.84 3.51 4.74
N CYS A 122 10.74 3.60 6.06
CA CYS A 122 11.92 3.47 6.91
C CYS A 122 12.61 2.11 6.67
N GLN A 123 13.93 2.12 6.49
CA GLN A 123 14.71 0.93 6.18
C GLN A 123 14.88 -0.02 7.38
N SER A 124 14.66 0.48 8.60
CA SER A 124 14.72 -0.34 9.80
C SER A 124 13.55 -1.32 9.82
N SER A 125 13.87 -2.62 9.86
CA SER A 125 12.87 -3.70 9.87
C SER A 125 11.92 -3.64 11.06
N ARG A 126 12.33 -3.01 12.16
CA ARG A 126 11.51 -2.78 13.36
C ARG A 126 10.60 -1.56 13.26
N CYS A 127 10.83 -0.67 12.30
CA CYS A 127 10.03 0.55 12.11
C CYS A 127 9.12 0.42 10.88
N SER A 128 9.72 0.29 9.69
CA SER A 128 8.99 0.17 8.41
C SER A 128 7.87 1.20 8.18
N LYS A 129 7.92 2.37 8.86
CA LYS A 129 6.88 3.39 8.73
C LYS A 129 6.90 4.02 7.33
N PRO A 130 5.74 4.14 6.66
CA PRO A 130 5.64 4.73 5.33
C PRO A 130 5.51 6.26 5.41
N PHE A 131 6.07 6.96 4.42
CA PHE A 131 5.98 8.41 4.28
C PHE A 131 5.74 8.79 2.83
N HIS A 132 4.95 9.85 2.60
CA HIS A 132 4.96 10.52 1.31
C HIS A 132 6.32 11.16 1.08
N GLN A 133 6.76 11.14 -0.18
CA GLN A 133 7.97 11.82 -0.60
C GLN A 133 7.95 13.33 -0.27
N SER A 134 6.81 14.00 -0.47
CA SER A 134 6.63 15.43 -0.14
C SER A 134 6.72 15.69 1.37
N CYS A 135 5.97 14.92 2.17
CA CYS A 135 6.00 15.03 3.63
C CYS A 135 7.41 14.82 4.20
N LEU A 136 8.12 13.80 3.72
CA LEU A 136 9.47 13.49 4.21
C LEU A 136 10.48 14.57 3.80
N VAL A 137 10.36 15.14 2.59
CA VAL A 137 11.21 16.26 2.14
C VAL A 137 10.98 17.50 2.98
N GLU A 138 9.72 17.86 3.23
CA GLU A 138 9.38 19.02 4.06
C GLU A 138 9.89 18.85 5.49
N TRP A 139 9.71 17.66 6.06
CA TRP A 139 10.27 17.31 7.36
C TRP A 139 11.79 17.44 7.39
N MET A 140 12.50 16.80 6.46
CA MET A 140 13.96 16.83 6.43
C MET A 140 14.51 18.25 6.22
N ARG A 141 13.85 19.08 5.41
CA ARG A 141 14.24 20.48 5.19
C ARG A 141 14.13 21.33 6.46
N SER A 142 13.24 20.96 7.39
CA SER A 142 13.03 21.70 8.64
C SER A 142 14.09 21.44 9.72
N LEU A 143 14.94 20.40 9.54
CA LEU A 143 15.88 19.95 10.56
C LEU A 143 17.32 20.42 10.28
N PRO A 144 18.01 21.06 11.25
CA PRO A 144 19.38 21.53 11.05
C PRO A 144 20.43 20.41 10.95
N SER A 145 20.10 19.20 11.40
CA SER A 145 20.98 18.03 11.36
C SER A 145 21.02 17.33 9.99
N VAL A 146 20.08 17.66 9.10
CA VAL A 146 19.95 17.00 7.80
C VAL A 146 21.06 17.47 6.86
N ARG A 147 21.76 16.50 6.26
CA ARG A 147 22.76 16.77 5.25
C ARG A 147 22.12 16.73 3.87
N GLN A 148 22.48 17.71 3.05
CA GLN A 148 22.11 17.76 1.64
C GLN A 148 23.34 17.43 0.78
N ASN A 149 23.18 16.51 -0.16
CA ASN A 149 24.18 16.27 -1.20
C ASN A 149 23.49 16.04 -2.54
N PHE A 150 23.89 16.80 -3.57
CA PHE A 150 23.21 16.87 -4.86
C PHE A 150 21.69 17.02 -4.71
N ASN A 151 20.93 16.01 -5.14
CA ASN A 151 19.46 15.97 -5.12
C ASN A 151 18.93 14.98 -4.06
N MET A 152 19.66 14.79 -2.96
CA MET A 152 19.27 13.89 -1.86
C MET A 152 19.43 14.56 -0.49
N PHE A 153 18.45 14.35 0.37
CA PHE A 153 18.55 14.60 1.81
C PHE A 153 18.95 13.31 2.54
N PHE A 154 19.81 13.46 3.54
CA PHE A 154 20.24 12.41 4.46
C PHE A 154 19.97 12.88 5.88
N GLY A 155 19.10 12.17 6.58
CA GLY A 155 18.67 12.48 7.93
C GLY A 155 18.30 11.22 8.69
N GLU A 156 17.36 11.36 9.61
CA GLU A 156 16.89 10.28 10.47
C GLU A 156 15.39 10.08 10.32
N CYS A 157 14.93 8.86 10.54
CA CYS A 157 13.52 8.52 10.57
C CYS A 157 12.81 9.26 11.74
N PRO A 158 11.65 9.92 11.51
CA PRO A 158 10.92 10.62 12.58
C PRO A 158 10.46 9.73 13.75
N TYR A 159 10.46 8.40 13.57
CA TYR A 159 9.93 7.44 14.55
C TYR A 159 11.00 6.66 15.31
N CYS A 160 12.07 6.24 14.63
CA CYS A 160 13.09 5.38 15.24
C CYS A 160 14.50 5.97 15.22
N SER A 161 14.67 7.19 14.70
CA SER A 161 15.96 7.88 14.57
C SER A 161 17.02 7.13 13.73
N GLU A 162 16.65 6.03 13.05
CA GLU A 162 17.55 5.32 12.15
C GLU A 162 17.81 6.15 10.88
N PRO A 163 19.01 6.04 10.28
CA PRO A 163 19.35 6.80 9.07
C PRO A 163 18.34 6.59 7.94
N MET A 164 17.94 7.69 7.32
CA MET A 164 16.98 7.70 6.22
C MET A 164 17.41 8.72 5.17
N SER A 165 17.09 8.44 3.90
CA SER A 165 17.33 9.38 2.81
C SER A 165 16.11 9.51 1.91
N CYS A 166 15.96 10.69 1.32
CA CYS A 166 14.94 10.93 0.30
C CYS A 166 15.45 11.87 -0.79
N LYS A 167 14.89 11.75 -1.98
CA LYS A 167 15.20 12.64 -3.11
C LYS A 167 14.52 14.00 -2.88
N MET A 168 15.14 15.12 -3.27
CA MET A 168 14.48 16.44 -3.17
C MET A 168 13.38 16.63 -4.20
#